data_AF-A0ABC8UUW8-F1
#
_entry.id   AF-A0ABC8UUW8-F1
#
_cell.length_a   1.000
_cell.length_b   1.000
_cell.length_c   1.000
_cell.angle_alpha   90.00
_cell.angle_beta   90.00
_cell.angle_gamma   90.00
#
_symmetry.space_group_name_H-M   'P 1'
#
loop_
_entity.id
_entity.type
_entity.pdbx_description
1 polymer ?
#
loop_
_entity_poly.entity_id
_entity_poly.type
_entity_poly.pdbx_seq_one_letter_code
_entity_poly.pdbx_strand_id
1 'polypeptide(L)' 'MKGKKNIKYLTILPGASEKLHIFNANLDEPNSFTAAIEGCTRVFHLAYPVDLIEKESEDVVTKRAVEGTIGILKAS' A
#
# COMPACT_ATOMS: atom_id res chain seq x y z
N MET A 1 16.48 -10.02 2.94
CA MET A 1 16.31 -9.98 1.47
C MET A 1 14.87 -9.62 1.15
N LYS A 2 14.58 -8.41 0.64
CA LYS A 2 13.24 -8.09 0.10
C LYS A 2 13.06 -8.93 -1.16
N GLY A 3 12.25 -10.00 -1.08
CA GLY A 3 11.89 -10.78 -2.27
C GLY A 3 11.21 -9.88 -3.29
N LYS A 4 11.51 -10.07 -4.59
CA LYS A 4 10.78 -9.40 -5.67
C LYS A 4 9.29 -9.73 -5.51
N LYS A 5 8.45 -8.71 -5.30
CA LYS A 5 6.99 -8.88 -5.27
C LYS A 5 6.57 -9.40 -6.65
N ASN A 6 6.09 -10.65 -6.71
CA ASN A 6 5.52 -11.19 -7.93
C ASN A 6 4.11 -10.60 -8.07
N ILE A 7 3.92 -9.73 -9.05
CA ILE A 7 2.63 -9.06 -9.34
C ILE A 7 1.97 -9.61 -10.61
N LYS A 8 2.47 -10.73 -11.15
CA LYS A 8 2.00 -11.28 -12.43
C LYS A 8 0.50 -11.58 -12.39
N TYR A 9 -0.03 -12.01 -11.25
CA TYR A 9 -1.46 -12.27 -11.07
C TYR A 9 -2.35 -11.03 -11.25
N LEU A 10 -1.81 -9.81 -11.06
CA LEU A 10 -2.52 -8.56 -11.35
C LEU A 10 -2.37 -8.17 -12.83
N THR A 11 -1.16 -8.30 -13.37
CA THR A 11 -0.86 -7.83 -14.74
C THR A 11 -1.44 -8.73 -15.84
N ILE A 12 -1.87 -9.96 -15.53
CA ILE A 12 -2.53 -10.86 -16.50
C ILE A 12 -4.05 -10.72 -16.51
N LEU A 13 -4.64 -9.89 -15.64
CA LEU A 13 -6.09 -9.69 -15.62
C LEU A 13 -6.56 -9.01 -16.92
N PRO A 14 -7.76 -9.33 -17.44
CA PRO A 14 -8.32 -8.65 -18.60
C PRO A 14 -8.34 -7.13 -18.43
N GLY A 15 -7.73 -6.40 -19.38
CA GLY A 15 -7.64 -4.94 -19.36
C GLY A 15 -6.54 -4.34 -18.47
N ALA A 16 -5.71 -5.17 -17.81
CA ALA A 16 -4.64 -4.67 -16.95
C ALA A 16 -3.60 -3.82 -17.70
N SER A 17 -3.23 -4.19 -18.93
CA SER A 17 -2.26 -3.43 -19.75
C SER A 17 -2.70 -1.99 -20.05
N GLU A 18 -3.99 -1.70 -19.99
CA GLU A 18 -4.56 -0.38 -20.32
C GLU A 18 -5.01 0.40 -19.08
N LYS A 19 -5.50 -0.29 -18.05
CA LYS A 19 -6.20 0.32 -16.90
C LYS A 19 -5.46 0.17 -15.57
N LEU A 20 -4.49 -0.74 -15.46
CA LEU A 20 -3.76 -0.98 -14.23
C LEU A 20 -2.45 -0.18 -14.21
N HIS A 21 -2.38 0.78 -13.30
CA HIS A 21 -1.15 1.50 -12.98
C HIS A 21 -0.62 1.03 -11.63
N ILE A 22 0.65 0.61 -11.59
CA ILE A 22 1.27 0.03 -10.40
C ILE A 22 2.24 1.05 -9.80
N PHE A 23 2.03 1.36 -8.53
CA PHE A 23 2.85 2.27 -7.74
C PHE A 23 3.50 1.52 -6.58
N ASN A 24 4.69 1.94 -6.18
CA ASN A 24 5.32 1.45 -4.95
C ASN A 24 5.00 2.41 -3.82
N ALA A 25 4.36 1.90 -2.77
CA ALA A 25 4.08 2.63 -1.54
C ALA A 25 4.34 1.75 -0.31
N ASN A 26 4.60 2.37 0.83
CA ASN A 26 4.98 1.74 2.09
C ASN A 26 4.26 2.42 3.26
N LEU A 27 3.64 1.64 4.15
CA LEU A 27 2.94 2.16 5.33
C LEU A 27 3.88 2.85 6.33
N ASP A 28 5.16 2.46 6.35
CA ASP A 28 6.19 3.15 7.16
C ASP A 28 6.62 4.50 6.54
N GLU A 29 6.19 4.80 5.31
CA GLU A 29 6.52 6.03 4.59
C GLU A 29 5.21 6.71 4.14
N PRO A 30 4.51 7.46 5.02
CA PRO A 30 3.19 8.02 4.76
C PRO A 30 3.06 8.83 3.45
N ASN A 31 4.14 9.52 3.03
CA ASN A 31 4.16 10.33 1.81
C ASN A 31 4.32 9.50 0.51
N SER A 32 4.58 8.19 0.62
CA SER A 32 4.77 7.32 -0.54
C SER A 32 3.48 7.04 -1.32
N PHE A 33 2.32 7.38 -0.76
CA PHE A 33 1.01 7.14 -1.39
C PHE A 33 0.56 8.27 -2.32
N THR A 34 1.17 9.46 -2.24
CA THR A 34 0.71 10.66 -2.97
C THR A 34 0.57 10.43 -4.47
N ALA A 35 1.59 9.87 -5.12
CA ALA A 35 1.56 9.62 -6.57
C ALA A 35 0.49 8.60 -7.00
N ALA A 36 0.12 7.68 -6.11
CA ALA A 36 -0.91 6.69 -6.39
C ALA A 36 -2.34 7.24 -6.23
N ILE A 37 -2.49 8.33 -5.45
CA ILE A 37 -3.78 8.93 -5.11
C ILE A 37 -4.07 10.18 -5.94
N GLU A 38 -3.05 10.88 -6.43
CA GLU A 38 -3.20 12.09 -7.23
C GLU A 38 -4.18 11.90 -8.40
N GLY A 39 -5.21 12.77 -8.47
CA GLY A 39 -6.25 12.72 -9.49
C GLY A 39 -7.36 11.68 -9.26
N CYS A 40 -7.28 10.85 -8.22
CA CYS A 40 -8.35 9.91 -7.88
C CYS A 40 -9.56 10.62 -7.26
N THR A 41 -10.77 10.29 -7.73
CA THR A 41 -12.01 10.74 -7.08
C THR A 41 -12.37 9.90 -5.86
N ARG A 42 -11.92 8.63 -5.81
CA ARG A 42 -12.20 7.69 -4.73
C ARG A 42 -10.98 6.81 -4.48
N VAL A 43 -10.72 6.52 -3.21
CA VAL A 43 -9.62 5.66 -2.75
C VAL A 43 -10.18 4.51 -1.93
N PHE A 44 -9.77 3.28 -2.24
CA PHE A 44 -10.08 2.08 -1.46
C PHE A 44 -8.81 1.64 -0.71
N HIS A 45 -8.77 1.88 0.59
CA HIS A 45 -7.65 1.47 1.43
C HIS A 45 -7.84 0.02 1.90
N LEU A 46 -7.02 -0.90 1.36
CA LEU A 46 -7.03 -2.33 1.71
C LEU A 46 -5.73 -2.79 2.39
N ALA A 47 -4.75 -1.90 2.55
CA ALA A 47 -3.44 -2.26 3.06
C ALA A 47 -3.51 -2.46 4.58
N TYR A 48 -3.03 -3.61 5.05
CA TYR A 48 -2.87 -3.95 6.46
C TYR A 48 -1.40 -4.30 6.71
N PRO A 49 -0.77 -3.81 7.80
CA PRO A 49 0.59 -4.20 8.14
C PRO A 49 0.62 -5.69 8.52
N VAL A 50 1.15 -6.53 7.63
CA VAL A 50 1.27 -7.97 7.88
C VAL A 50 2.62 -8.27 8.53
N ASP A 51 2.60 -8.68 9.80
CA ASP A 51 3.75 -9.31 10.46
C ASP A 51 3.56 -10.83 10.52
N LEU A 52 4.02 -11.52 9.47
CA LEU A 52 3.78 -12.97 9.28
C LEU A 52 4.48 -13.87 10.30
N ILE A 53 5.42 -13.33 11.07
CA ILE A 53 6.30 -14.08 11.96
C ILE A 53 6.30 -13.53 13.39
N GLU A 54 5.34 -12.65 13.70
CA GLU A 54 5.12 -12.04 15.03
C GLU A 54 6.41 -11.54 15.68
N LYS A 55 7.23 -10.84 14.89
CA LYS A 55 8.51 -10.27 15.35
C LYS A 55 8.36 -8.88 15.93
N GLU A 56 7.30 -8.17 15.57
CA GLU A 56 7.03 -6.81 16.00
C GLU A 56 6.01 -6.82 17.14
N SER A 57 6.16 -5.91 18.11
CA SER A 57 5.16 -5.76 19.15
C SER A 57 3.85 -5.19 18.58
N GLU A 58 2.74 -5.48 19.25
CA GLU A 58 1.43 -4.95 18.91
C GLU A 58 1.45 -3.41 18.77
N ASP A 59 2.14 -2.72 19.68
CA ASP A 59 2.29 -1.26 19.64
C ASP A 59 2.96 -0.76 18.35
N VAL A 60 3.98 -1.47 17.85
CA VAL A 60 4.67 -1.11 16.60
C VAL A 60 3.75 -1.30 15.40
N VAL A 61 3.06 -2.45 15.34
CA VAL A 61 2.10 -2.75 14.27
C VAL A 61 0.93 -1.76 14.28
N THR A 62 0.41 -1.45 15.47
CA THR A 62 -0.70 -0.50 15.67
C THR A 62 -0.30 0.91 15.27
N LYS A 63 0.88 1.37 15.71
CA LYS A 63 1.40 2.68 15.32
C LYS A 63 1.56 2.79 13.80
N ARG A 64 2.14 1.78 13.14
CA ARG A 64 2.27 1.73 11.67
C ARG A 64 0.90 1.79 10.98
N ALA A 65 -0.09 1.03 11.45
CA ALA A 65 -1.43 1.05 10.90
C ALA A 65 -2.03 2.46 10.99
N VAL A 66 -2.00 3.08 12.17
CA VAL A 66 -2.56 4.41 12.42
C VAL A 66 -1.86 5.48 11.59
N GLU A 67 -0.53 5.56 11.65
CA GLU A 67 0.24 6.57 10.92
C GLU A 67 0.13 6.40 9.40
N GLY A 68 0.14 5.16 8.92
CA GLY A 68 -0.07 4.84 7.51
C GLY A 68 -1.45 5.25 6.99
N THR A 69 -2.52 4.94 7.73
CA THR A 69 -3.88 5.36 7.37
C THR A 69 -4.01 6.88 7.39
N ILE A 70 -3.43 7.59 8.37
CA ILE A 70 -3.41 9.06 8.40
C ILE A 70 -2.67 9.62 7.18
N GLY A 71 -1.54 9.01 6.79
CA GLY A 71 -0.81 9.38 5.57
C GLY A 71 -1.65 9.32 4.32
N ILE A 72 -2.38 8.22 4.15
CA ILE A 72 -3.28 8.00 3.01
C ILE A 72 -4.42 9.03 3.01
N LEU A 73 -5.03 9.30 4.16
CA LEU A 73 -6.11 10.29 4.27
C LEU A 73 -5.63 11.72 3.95
N LYS A 74 -4.39 12.07 4.28
CA LYS A 74 -3.80 13.39 3.95
C LYS A 74 -3.43 13.53 2.48
N ALA A 75 -3.15 12.42 1.82
CA ALA A 75 -2.84 12.38 0.39
C ALA A 75 -4.11 12.32 -0.49
N SER A 76 -5.28 12.08 0.12
CA SER A 76 -6.59 11.96 -0.54
C SER A 76 -7.34 13.28 -0.61
#